data_AF-A0A932UZU3-F1
#
_entry.id   AF-A0A932UZU3-F1
#
_cell.length_a   1.000
_cell.length_b   1.000
_cell.length_c   1.000
_cell.angle_alpha   90.00
_cell.angle_beta   90.00
_cell.angle_gamma   90.00
#
_symmetry.space_group_name_H-M   'P 1'
#
loop_
_entity.id
_entity.type
_entity.pdbx_description
1 polymer ?
#
loop_
_entity_poly.entity_id
_entity_poly.type
_entity_poly.pdbx_seq_one_letter_code
_entity_poly.pdbx_strand_id
1 'polypeptide(L)'
;MRKPFSICLVGLPVLLTIVALVGMPMAGFGLTVEELDQKVKKQETTFYREFFDHILYEPLAEFLRFDRVLDRISLGKREALDVNPFDEVPDSGFFVNRHGKHHLSSSDLKRGPDQGKGPDPEGLWQVVKGKTEGVTAGLMIQDQKGDRYLLKFDPKDNLEMATSAEIISHKFFHAFGYHVAEYYLVYFNPNILTPDPKATYYNNDGFKKPLTREALQELLDRIPKFKGGVVRASASKILKDAKGYT
;
A
#
# COMPACT_ATOMS: atom_id res chain seq x y z
N MET A 1 61.14 35.56 46.29
CA MET A 1 61.57 34.47 47.20
C MET A 1 60.36 33.60 47.55
N ARG A 2 60.55 32.27 47.54
CA ARG A 2 59.69 31.17 48.06
C ARG A 2 58.34 30.84 47.38
N LYS A 3 58.46 29.98 46.34
CA LYS A 3 57.95 28.58 46.16
C LYS A 3 56.93 27.96 47.17
N PRO A 4 56.24 26.86 46.80
CA PRO A 4 54.77 26.78 46.67
C PRO A 4 54.11 25.74 47.60
N PHE A 5 52.78 25.63 47.58
CA PHE A 5 52.06 24.50 48.19
C PHE A 5 51.28 23.70 47.14
N SER A 6 51.45 22.39 47.28
CA SER A 6 51.00 21.27 46.47
C SER A 6 49.54 20.93 46.76
N ILE A 7 48.75 20.56 45.74
CA ILE A 7 47.62 19.65 45.90
C ILE A 7 47.73 18.55 44.84
N CYS A 8 47.62 17.33 45.34
CA CYS A 8 47.83 16.05 44.72
C CYS A 8 46.93 15.74 43.51
N LEU A 9 47.53 14.98 42.59
CA LEU A 9 46.92 13.98 41.72
C LEU A 9 45.77 13.21 42.38
N VAL A 10 44.57 13.26 41.79
CA VAL A 10 43.69 12.10 41.59
C VAL A 10 42.88 12.34 40.31
N GLY A 11 42.97 11.44 39.33
CA GLY A 11 41.91 11.28 38.32
C GLY A 11 42.25 11.58 36.85
N LEU A 12 43.20 10.86 36.26
CA LEU A 12 43.13 10.44 34.85
C LEU A 12 42.56 9.00 34.90
N PRO A 13 41.43 8.61 34.25
CA PRO A 13 41.21 8.75 32.80
C PRO A 13 39.73 8.88 32.36
N VAL A 14 39.31 10.01 31.78
CA VAL A 14 37.99 10.10 31.10
C VAL A 14 38.12 10.62 29.65
N LEU A 15 39.32 10.98 29.22
CA LEU A 15 39.52 11.70 27.95
C LEU A 15 39.95 10.82 26.75
N LEU A 16 39.80 9.48 26.82
CA LEU A 16 40.24 8.59 25.72
C LEU A 16 39.15 7.74 25.08
N THR A 17 37.86 7.94 25.41
CA THR A 17 36.77 7.09 24.88
C THR A 17 35.87 7.80 23.85
N ILE A 18 36.09 9.08 23.55
CA ILE A 18 35.19 9.86 22.66
C ILE A 18 35.72 9.97 21.21
N VAL A 19 36.96 9.54 20.91
CA VAL A 19 37.56 9.73 19.57
C VAL A 19 37.42 8.51 18.63
N ALA A 20 36.78 7.41 19.05
CA ALA A 20 36.67 6.20 18.23
C ALA A 20 35.39 6.08 17.37
N LEU A 21 34.51 7.08 17.34
CA LEU A 21 33.17 6.96 16.71
C LEU A 21 32.90 7.94 15.54
N VAL A 22 33.95 8.49 14.91
CA VAL A 22 33.81 9.45 13.80
C VAL A 22 34.26 8.86 12.44
N GLY A 23 34.42 7.54 12.34
CA GLY A 23 35.04 6.90 11.18
C GLY A 23 34.30 5.74 10.53
N MET A 24 33.00 5.55 10.78
CA MET A 24 32.23 4.53 10.06
C MET A 24 31.38 5.18 8.95
N PRO A 25 31.49 4.72 7.70
CA PRO A 25 30.66 5.20 6.62
C PRO A 25 29.21 4.86 6.95
N MET A 26 28.33 5.85 6.90
CA MET A 26 26.89 5.65 6.87
C MET A 26 26.55 4.93 5.56
N ALA A 27 26.74 3.61 5.55
CA ALA A 27 26.11 2.75 4.57
C ALA A 27 24.60 2.86 4.82
N GLY A 28 23.89 3.51 3.90
CA GLY A 28 22.44 3.55 3.93
C GLY A 28 21.91 2.13 3.94
N PHE A 29 21.35 1.71 5.08
CA PHE A 29 20.61 0.45 5.19
C PHE A 29 19.27 0.63 4.47
N GLY A 30 19.29 0.53 3.14
CA GLY A 30 18.10 0.13 2.40
C GLY A 30 17.91 -1.36 2.61
N LEU A 31 16.96 -1.76 3.46
CA LEU A 31 16.56 -3.16 3.59
C LEU A 31 16.09 -3.67 2.22
N THR A 32 16.85 -4.57 1.60
CA THR A 32 16.41 -5.27 0.40
C THR A 32 15.48 -6.41 0.81
N VAL A 33 14.47 -6.69 -0.01
CA VAL A 33 13.40 -7.69 0.26
C VAL A 33 13.95 -9.11 0.51
N GLU A 34 15.21 -9.35 0.17
CA GLU A 34 15.93 -10.62 0.35
C GLU A 34 16.46 -10.84 1.78
N GLU A 35 16.60 -9.79 2.60
CA GLU A 35 17.07 -9.89 4.00
C GLU A 35 15.94 -10.13 5.03
N LEU A 36 14.67 -10.19 4.59
CA LEU A 36 13.53 -10.48 5.45
C LEU A 36 13.36 -12.00 5.65
N ASP A 37 13.91 -12.53 6.73
CA ASP A 37 13.77 -13.94 7.14
C ASP A 37 12.35 -14.27 7.70
N GLN A 38 11.53 -13.24 7.94
CA GLN A 38 10.14 -13.40 8.32
C GLN A 38 9.24 -13.60 7.09
N LYS A 39 8.64 -14.80 6.97
CA LYS A 39 7.40 -14.93 6.19
C LYS A 39 6.34 -14.05 6.83
N VAL A 40 5.95 -12.97 6.16
CA VAL A 40 4.81 -12.13 6.54
C VAL A 40 3.57 -13.04 6.61
N LYS A 41 3.24 -13.51 7.82
CA LYS A 41 2.01 -14.24 8.07
C LYS A 41 0.88 -13.25 7.81
N LYS A 42 -0.02 -13.61 6.89
CA LYS A 42 -1.31 -12.96 6.73
C LYS A 42 -1.93 -12.83 8.12
N GLN A 43 -2.15 -11.60 8.59
CA GLN A 43 -2.79 -11.40 9.88
C GLN A 43 -4.22 -11.94 9.77
N GLU A 44 -4.50 -13.04 10.46
CA GLU A 44 -5.87 -13.41 10.77
C GLU A 44 -6.32 -12.45 11.86
N THR A 45 -7.03 -11.38 11.48
CA THR A 45 -7.68 -10.53 12.47
C THR A 45 -8.87 -11.31 13.02
N THR A 46 -8.67 -11.93 14.17
CA THR A 46 -9.75 -12.60 14.90
C THR A 46 -10.52 -11.53 15.68
N PHE A 47 -11.85 -11.62 15.73
CA PHE A 47 -12.73 -10.69 16.44
C PHE A 47 -12.22 -10.29 17.84
N TYR A 48 -11.71 -11.25 18.62
CA TYR A 48 -11.20 -10.99 19.97
C TYR A 48 -9.94 -10.12 20.02
N ARG A 49 -9.08 -10.21 19.00
CA ARG A 49 -7.89 -9.36 18.89
C ARG A 49 -8.30 -7.93 18.55
N GLU A 50 -9.17 -7.74 17.58
CA GLU A 50 -9.69 -6.42 17.24
C GLU A 50 -10.40 -5.76 18.43
N PHE A 51 -11.18 -6.55 19.19
CA PHE A 51 -11.84 -6.09 20.41
C PHE A 51 -10.83 -5.65 21.49
N PHE A 52 -9.83 -6.48 21.79
CA PHE A 52 -8.79 -6.12 22.77
C PHE A 52 -8.00 -4.89 22.33
N ASP A 53 -7.60 -4.84 21.06
CA ASP A 53 -6.80 -3.75 20.52
C ASP A 53 -7.57 -2.42 20.60
N HIS A 54 -8.84 -2.39 20.19
CA HIS A 54 -9.61 -1.13 20.14
C HIS A 54 -10.25 -0.71 21.46
N ILE A 55 -10.66 -1.65 22.31
CA ILE A 55 -11.35 -1.34 23.57
C ILE A 55 -10.36 -1.12 24.71
N LEU A 56 -9.27 -1.90 24.74
CA LEU A 56 -8.35 -1.92 25.87
C LEU A 56 -7.00 -1.32 25.53
N TYR A 57 -6.32 -1.83 24.48
CA TYR A 57 -4.93 -1.48 24.22
C TYR A 57 -4.75 -0.04 23.72
N GLU A 58 -5.40 0.34 22.61
CA GLU A 58 -5.23 1.67 22.01
C GLU A 58 -5.64 2.81 22.97
N PRO A 59 -6.79 2.77 23.66
CA PRO A 59 -7.15 3.82 24.61
C PRO A 59 -6.17 3.92 25.79
N LEU A 60 -5.69 2.78 26.29
CA LEU A 60 -4.74 2.76 27.41
C LEU A 60 -3.35 3.22 26.97
N ALA A 61 -2.88 2.78 25.81
CA ALA A 61 -1.62 3.21 25.23
C ALA A 61 -1.65 4.72 24.98
N GLU A 62 -2.74 5.26 24.43
CA GLU A 62 -2.91 6.69 24.22
C GLU A 62 -3.03 7.47 25.54
N PHE A 63 -3.66 6.92 26.57
CA PHE A 63 -3.67 7.51 27.92
C PHE A 63 -2.25 7.58 28.52
N LEU A 64 -1.45 6.53 28.33
CA LEU A 64 -0.07 6.45 28.82
C LEU A 64 0.93 7.22 27.95
N ARG A 65 0.50 7.78 26.82
CA ARG A 65 1.27 8.77 26.05
C ARG A 65 1.24 10.14 26.73
N PHE A 66 1.89 10.20 27.90
CA PHE A 66 2.03 11.41 28.70
C PHE A 66 2.71 12.55 27.91
N ASP A 67 3.51 12.24 26.89
CA ASP A 67 4.08 13.21 25.96
C ASP A 67 2.97 14.03 25.26
N ARG A 68 1.97 13.37 24.66
CA ARG A 68 0.85 14.04 23.97
C ARG A 68 -0.03 14.86 24.92
N VAL A 69 -0.24 14.37 26.14
CA VAL A 69 -1.03 15.08 27.16
C VAL A 69 -0.31 16.36 27.58
N LEU A 70 1.00 16.28 27.82
CA LEU A 70 1.83 17.44 28.14
C LEU A 70 1.91 18.44 26.99
N ASP A 71 2.00 17.99 25.73
CA ASP A 71 1.97 18.88 24.57
C ASP A 71 0.64 19.62 24.44
N ARG A 72 -0.48 18.91 24.65
CA ARG A 72 -1.82 19.50 24.58
C ARG A 72 -2.04 20.53 25.69
N ILE A 73 -1.48 20.30 26.88
CA ILE A 73 -1.54 21.24 28.02
C ILE A 73 -0.59 22.43 27.80
N SER A 74 0.58 22.21 27.21
CA SER A 74 1.58 23.28 27.01
C SER A 74 1.29 24.19 25.81
N LEU A 75 0.28 23.87 24.98
CA LEU A 75 0.00 24.55 23.69
C LEU A 75 1.24 24.64 22.79
N GLY A 76 2.22 23.75 22.98
CA GLY A 76 3.44 23.71 22.19
C GLY A 76 3.12 23.42 20.73
N LYS A 77 3.49 24.32 19.83
CA LYS A 77 3.45 24.04 18.39
C LYS A 77 4.54 23.02 18.07
N ARG A 78 4.14 21.83 17.63
CA ARG A 78 5.07 20.86 17.05
C ARG A 78 5.18 21.10 15.56
N GLU A 79 6.42 21.16 15.08
CA GLU A 79 6.70 21.10 13.65
C GLU A 79 6.32 19.72 13.11
N ALA A 80 6.02 19.65 11.82
CA ALA A 80 5.79 18.38 11.17
C ALA A 80 7.05 17.51 11.29
N LEU A 81 6.88 16.21 11.54
CA LEU A 81 8.03 15.31 11.71
C LEU A 81 8.73 14.98 10.38
N ASP A 82 7.98 15.04 9.27
CA ASP A 82 8.45 14.68 7.94
C ASP A 82 8.77 15.91 7.07
N VAL A 83 9.33 16.96 7.67
CA VAL A 83 9.90 18.10 6.93
C VAL A 83 11.39 18.26 7.20
N ASN A 84 12.11 18.78 6.22
CA ASN A 84 13.50 19.17 6.39
C ASN A 84 13.59 20.53 7.14
N PRO A 85 14.79 20.98 7.54
CA PRO A 85 14.98 22.28 8.21
C PRO A 85 14.57 23.52 7.39
N PHE A 86 14.12 23.34 6.14
CA PHE A 86 13.60 24.38 5.26
C PHE A 86 12.08 24.31 5.09
N ASP A 87 11.38 23.54 5.94
CA ASP A 87 9.93 23.29 5.88
C ASP A 87 9.46 22.60 4.59
N GLU A 88 10.34 21.85 3.92
CA GLU A 88 10.00 21.09 2.71
C GLU A 88 9.86 19.60 3.01
N VAL A 89 8.97 18.92 2.27
CA VAL A 89 8.89 17.45 2.29
C VAL A 89 9.92 16.89 1.30
N PRO A 90 10.97 16.20 1.76
CA PRO A 90 12.01 15.67 0.88
C PRO A 90 11.53 14.46 0.08
N ASP A 91 12.12 14.26 -1.10
CA ASP A 91 11.88 13.07 -1.91
C ASP A 91 12.50 11.83 -1.24
N SER A 92 11.83 10.68 -1.35
CA SER A 92 12.18 9.39 -0.74
C SER A 92 11.76 8.22 -1.63
N GLY A 93 12.07 6.99 -1.22
CA GLY A 93 11.64 5.78 -1.92
C GLY A 93 10.12 5.56 -1.95
N PHE A 94 9.35 6.25 -1.10
CA PHE A 94 7.89 6.12 -1.01
C PHE A 94 7.14 7.35 -1.53
N PHE A 95 7.81 8.50 -1.61
CA PHE A 95 7.20 9.79 -1.90
C PHE A 95 8.13 10.67 -2.70
N VAL A 96 7.60 11.31 -3.74
CA VAL A 96 8.28 12.36 -4.51
C VAL A 96 7.35 13.55 -4.57
N ASN A 97 7.78 14.74 -4.17
CA ASN A 97 6.93 15.93 -4.14
C ASN A 97 6.64 16.41 -5.58
N ARG A 98 5.67 15.78 -6.25
CA ARG A 98 5.36 16.03 -7.67
C ARG A 98 4.64 17.36 -7.84
N HIS A 99 3.36 17.41 -7.45
CA HIS A 99 2.52 18.58 -7.71
C HIS A 99 2.89 19.80 -6.86
N GLY A 100 3.39 19.58 -5.63
CA GLY A 100 3.78 20.66 -4.73
C GLY A 100 5.05 21.39 -5.19
N LYS A 101 6.04 20.67 -5.75
CA LYS A 101 7.27 21.26 -6.31
C LYS A 101 7.09 21.76 -7.74
N HIS A 102 6.38 20.99 -8.57
CA HIS A 102 6.09 21.32 -9.96
C HIS A 102 4.64 21.02 -10.29
N HIS A 103 3.82 22.05 -10.48
CA HIS A 103 2.41 21.87 -10.82
C HIS A 103 2.27 21.03 -12.10
N LEU A 104 1.71 19.83 -11.92
CA LEU A 104 1.42 18.91 -13.01
C LEU A 104 0.38 19.49 -13.96
N SER A 105 0.57 19.25 -15.25
CA SER A 105 -0.42 19.61 -16.28
C SER A 105 -1.73 18.82 -16.09
N SER A 106 -2.84 19.31 -16.66
CA SER A 106 -4.10 18.57 -16.63
C SER A 106 -4.01 17.21 -17.31
N SER A 107 -3.17 17.06 -18.34
CA SER A 107 -2.83 15.78 -18.96
C SER A 107 -2.07 14.85 -18.03
N ASP A 108 -1.11 15.36 -17.25
CA ASP A 108 -0.34 14.54 -16.31
C ASP A 108 -1.18 14.12 -15.11
N LEU A 109 -2.08 14.97 -14.63
CA LEU A 109 -3.04 14.62 -13.58
C LEU A 109 -4.00 13.52 -14.04
N LYS A 110 -4.48 13.58 -15.30
CA LYS A 110 -5.33 12.53 -15.89
C LYS A 110 -4.57 11.23 -16.09
N ARG A 111 -3.32 11.29 -16.57
CA ARG A 111 -2.45 10.13 -16.79
C ARG A 111 -2.04 9.48 -15.47
N GLY A 112 -1.72 10.26 -14.44
CA GLY A 112 -1.21 9.76 -13.17
C GLY A 112 0.03 8.88 -13.34
N PRO A 113 0.11 7.72 -12.66
CA PRO A 113 1.26 6.82 -12.77
C PRO A 113 1.21 5.92 -14.02
N ASP A 114 0.09 5.88 -14.74
CA ASP A 114 -0.14 4.91 -15.82
C ASP A 114 0.87 5.09 -16.95
N GLN A 115 1.48 3.98 -17.35
CA GLN A 115 2.46 3.92 -18.45
C GLN A 115 1.87 3.28 -19.72
N GLY A 116 0.69 2.66 -19.63
CA GLY A 116 0.05 1.93 -20.71
C GLY A 116 -1.44 2.26 -20.85
N LYS A 117 -2.17 1.35 -21.51
CA LYS A 117 -3.63 1.45 -21.69
C LYS A 117 -4.41 0.45 -20.82
N GLY A 118 -3.71 -0.32 -19.98
CA GLY A 118 -4.29 -1.42 -19.21
C GLY A 118 -4.49 -2.70 -20.05
N PRO A 119 -5.27 -3.66 -19.53
CA PRO A 119 -5.57 -4.90 -20.24
C PRO A 119 -6.51 -4.62 -21.43
N ASP A 120 -6.24 -5.27 -22.56
CA ASP A 120 -7.00 -5.08 -23.80
C ASP A 120 -8.42 -5.69 -23.69
N PRO A 121 -9.50 -4.88 -23.73
CA PRO A 121 -10.87 -5.37 -23.51
C PRO A 121 -11.42 -6.25 -24.64
N GLU A 122 -10.76 -6.29 -25.81
CA GLU A 122 -11.12 -7.18 -26.93
C GLU A 122 -10.36 -8.51 -26.88
N GLY A 123 -9.26 -8.55 -26.12
CA GLY A 123 -8.44 -9.74 -25.94
C GLY A 123 -9.03 -10.73 -24.93
N LEU A 124 -8.69 -12.00 -25.09
CA LEU A 124 -9.01 -13.02 -24.09
C LEU A 124 -8.19 -12.80 -22.81
N TRP A 125 -8.87 -12.88 -21.67
CA TRP A 125 -8.25 -12.75 -20.34
C TRP A 125 -8.36 -14.05 -19.58
N GLN A 126 -7.23 -14.54 -19.07
CA GLN A 126 -7.20 -15.76 -18.28
C GLN A 126 -7.42 -15.42 -16.81
N VAL A 127 -8.45 -15.99 -16.17
CA VAL A 127 -8.70 -15.79 -14.73
C VAL A 127 -7.83 -16.76 -13.94
N VAL A 128 -6.83 -16.23 -13.25
CA VAL A 128 -5.83 -17.01 -12.49
C VAL A 128 -6.31 -17.30 -11.07
N LYS A 129 -7.09 -16.40 -10.46
CA LYS A 129 -7.55 -16.53 -9.07
C LYS A 129 -8.82 -15.73 -8.84
N GLY A 130 -9.79 -16.31 -8.14
CA GLY A 130 -10.92 -15.57 -7.59
C GLY A 130 -10.56 -14.97 -6.23
N LYS A 131 -10.75 -13.65 -6.07
CA LYS A 131 -10.59 -12.97 -4.78
C LYS A 131 -11.96 -12.76 -4.15
N THR A 132 -12.21 -13.48 -3.07
CA THR A 132 -13.41 -13.34 -2.23
C THR A 132 -13.11 -12.61 -0.92
N GLU A 133 -11.85 -12.25 -0.68
CA GLU A 133 -11.45 -11.57 0.56
C GLU A 133 -11.73 -10.06 0.47
N GLY A 134 -12.69 -9.61 1.26
CA GLY A 134 -13.19 -8.24 1.32
C GLY A 134 -14.67 -8.14 0.97
N VAL A 135 -15.26 -6.96 1.11
CA VAL A 135 -16.68 -6.70 0.78
C VAL A 135 -16.94 -6.76 -0.74
N THR A 136 -15.91 -6.51 -1.55
CA THR A 136 -16.01 -6.40 -3.01
C THR A 136 -15.43 -7.64 -3.69
N ALA A 137 -16.25 -8.32 -4.51
CA ALA A 137 -15.77 -9.41 -5.36
C ALA A 137 -14.64 -8.93 -6.28
N GLY A 138 -13.58 -9.73 -6.42
CA GLY A 138 -12.49 -9.43 -7.33
C GLY A 138 -12.00 -10.65 -8.09
N LEU A 139 -11.44 -10.42 -9.28
CA LEU A 139 -10.85 -11.48 -10.11
C LEU A 139 -9.43 -11.09 -10.46
N MET A 140 -8.49 -12.01 -10.28
CA MET A 140 -7.14 -11.84 -10.81
C MET A 140 -7.10 -12.42 -12.22
N ILE A 141 -6.73 -11.57 -13.17
CA ILE A 141 -6.60 -11.94 -14.57
C ILE A 141 -5.15 -11.83 -15.05
N GLN A 142 -4.85 -12.53 -16.13
CA GLN A 142 -3.68 -12.36 -16.96
C GLN A 142 -4.15 -12.04 -18.37
N ASP A 143 -3.65 -10.93 -18.93
CA ASP A 143 -3.95 -10.53 -20.31
C ASP A 143 -3.08 -11.28 -21.32
N GLN A 144 -3.31 -11.02 -22.62
CA GLN A 144 -2.54 -11.64 -23.70
C GLN A 144 -1.07 -11.21 -23.74
N LYS A 145 -0.71 -10.10 -23.11
CA LYS A 145 0.67 -9.61 -22.99
C LYS A 145 1.40 -10.26 -21.82
N GLY A 146 0.69 -11.04 -21.00
CA GLY A 146 1.20 -11.68 -19.79
C GLY A 146 1.21 -10.78 -18.56
N ASP A 147 0.65 -9.58 -18.66
CA ASP A 147 0.49 -8.68 -17.51
C ASP A 147 -0.67 -9.16 -16.65
N ARG A 148 -0.49 -9.12 -15.32
CA ARG A 148 -1.51 -9.52 -14.35
C ARG A 148 -2.23 -8.33 -13.76
N TYR A 149 -3.54 -8.45 -13.62
CA TYR A 149 -4.39 -7.41 -13.06
C TYR A 149 -5.35 -7.98 -12.03
N LEU A 150 -5.60 -7.23 -10.96
CA LEU A 150 -6.71 -7.47 -10.04
C LEU A 150 -7.89 -6.60 -10.48
N LEU A 151 -8.92 -7.24 -11.01
CA LEU A 151 -10.21 -6.63 -11.30
C LEU A 151 -11.02 -6.47 -10.01
N LYS A 152 -11.56 -5.28 -9.80
CA LYS A 152 -12.50 -4.95 -8.73
C LYS A 152 -13.75 -4.36 -9.35
N PHE A 153 -14.91 -4.74 -8.82
CA PHE A 153 -16.21 -4.39 -9.37
C PHE A 153 -17.00 -3.49 -8.42
N ASP A 154 -18.00 -2.80 -8.95
CA ASP A 154 -18.93 -2.01 -8.13
C ASP A 154 -19.99 -2.90 -7.45
N PRO A 155 -20.58 -2.48 -6.32
CA PRO A 155 -21.77 -3.12 -5.78
C PRO A 155 -22.97 -2.87 -6.70
N LYS A 156 -23.97 -3.79 -6.69
CA LYS A 156 -25.16 -3.69 -7.54
C LYS A 156 -25.98 -2.42 -7.30
N ASP A 157 -26.04 -1.98 -6.04
CA ASP A 157 -26.89 -0.84 -5.64
C ASP A 157 -26.26 0.51 -5.99
N ASN A 158 -24.94 0.58 -6.17
CA ASN A 158 -24.21 1.83 -6.43
C ASN A 158 -23.19 1.65 -7.56
N LEU A 159 -23.67 1.75 -8.79
CA LEU A 159 -22.81 1.71 -9.98
C LEU A 159 -21.79 2.84 -9.96
N GLU A 160 -20.59 2.57 -10.48
CA GLU A 160 -19.49 3.53 -10.61
C GLU A 160 -18.91 4.06 -9.29
N MET A 161 -19.48 3.70 -8.14
CA MET A 161 -19.06 4.26 -6.84
C MET A 161 -17.63 3.83 -6.47
N ALA A 162 -17.38 2.53 -6.37
CA ALA A 162 -16.09 2.01 -5.92
C ALA A 162 -15.03 2.16 -7.00
N THR A 163 -15.37 1.86 -8.26
CA THR A 163 -14.44 1.95 -9.39
C THR A 163 -14.04 3.39 -9.68
N SER A 164 -14.96 4.37 -9.67
CA SER A 164 -14.58 5.78 -9.86
C SER A 164 -13.74 6.29 -8.70
N ALA A 165 -14.17 6.02 -7.46
CA ALA A 165 -13.45 6.48 -6.28
C ALA A 165 -12.02 5.96 -6.29
N GLU A 166 -11.80 4.70 -6.65
CA GLU A 166 -10.48 4.10 -6.71
C GLU A 166 -9.61 4.73 -7.81
N ILE A 167 -10.14 4.87 -9.03
CA ILE A 167 -9.41 5.48 -10.15
C ILE A 167 -9.02 6.92 -9.82
N ILE A 168 -9.96 7.73 -9.33
CA ILE A 168 -9.74 9.13 -8.98
C ILE A 168 -8.75 9.26 -7.83
N SER A 169 -8.94 8.48 -6.75
CA SER A 169 -8.06 8.53 -5.57
C SER A 169 -6.63 8.20 -5.95
N HIS A 170 -6.40 7.17 -6.76
CA HIS A 170 -5.04 6.80 -7.13
C HIS A 170 -4.34 7.92 -7.94
N LYS A 171 -5.06 8.66 -8.80
CA LYS A 171 -4.50 9.83 -9.50
C LYS A 171 -4.13 10.95 -8.52
N PHE A 172 -4.97 11.20 -7.52
CA PHE A 172 -4.67 12.16 -6.46
C PHE A 172 -3.45 11.74 -5.63
N PHE A 173 -3.37 10.49 -5.17
CA PHE A 173 -2.21 10.00 -4.42
C PHE A 173 -0.91 10.12 -5.23
N HIS A 174 -0.97 9.82 -6.54
CA HIS A 174 0.16 10.05 -7.43
C HIS A 174 0.54 11.54 -7.51
N ALA A 175 -0.44 12.43 -7.66
CA ALA A 175 -0.22 13.87 -7.74
C ALA A 175 0.35 14.44 -6.43
N PHE A 176 -0.16 13.99 -5.28
CA PHE A 176 0.35 14.37 -3.95
C PHE A 176 1.81 13.97 -3.77
N GLY A 177 2.21 12.83 -4.35
CA GLY A 177 3.61 12.43 -4.43
C GLY A 177 3.87 10.97 -4.11
N TYR A 178 2.88 10.22 -3.68
CA TYR A 178 3.05 8.80 -3.34
C TYR A 178 3.38 7.96 -4.56
N HIS A 179 4.22 6.95 -4.39
CA HIS A 179 4.36 5.88 -5.36
C HIS A 179 3.16 4.94 -5.25
N VAL A 180 2.34 4.91 -6.30
CA VAL A 180 1.14 4.08 -6.40
C VAL A 180 1.24 3.20 -7.63
N ALA A 181 0.59 2.03 -7.59
CA ALA A 181 0.50 1.14 -8.75
C ALA A 181 -0.42 1.72 -9.83
N GLU A 182 -0.33 1.16 -11.04
CA GLU A 182 -1.15 1.55 -12.19
C GLU A 182 -2.57 0.98 -12.07
N TYR A 183 -3.59 1.83 -12.22
CA TYR A 183 -5.00 1.45 -12.14
C TYR A 183 -5.74 1.93 -13.38
N TYR A 184 -6.41 0.99 -14.05
CA TYR A 184 -7.08 1.23 -15.32
C TYR A 184 -8.58 1.04 -15.19
N LEU A 185 -9.36 1.99 -15.70
CA LEU A 185 -10.80 1.83 -15.82
C LEU A 185 -11.12 1.06 -17.10
N VAL A 186 -11.73 -0.12 -16.97
CA VAL A 186 -12.00 -1.00 -18.12
C VAL A 186 -13.48 -1.31 -18.26
N TYR A 187 -13.92 -1.40 -19.52
CA TYR A 187 -15.24 -1.85 -19.93
C TYR A 187 -15.05 -3.03 -20.88
N PHE A 188 -15.62 -4.18 -20.54
CA PHE A 188 -15.38 -5.40 -21.32
C PHE A 188 -16.60 -6.32 -21.32
N ASN A 189 -16.65 -7.23 -22.31
CA ASN A 189 -17.64 -8.28 -22.33
C ASN A 189 -17.17 -9.43 -21.42
N PRO A 190 -17.95 -9.86 -20.41
CA PRO A 190 -17.52 -10.91 -19.49
C PRO A 190 -17.21 -12.25 -20.18
N ASN A 191 -17.69 -12.47 -21.41
CA ASN A 191 -17.42 -13.69 -22.19
C ASN A 191 -15.93 -13.86 -22.56
N ILE A 192 -15.12 -12.80 -22.53
CA ILE A 192 -13.67 -12.89 -22.81
C ILE A 192 -12.89 -13.57 -21.68
N LEU A 193 -13.48 -13.65 -20.48
CA LEU A 193 -12.86 -14.26 -19.31
C LEU A 193 -12.85 -15.77 -19.48
N THR A 194 -11.67 -16.39 -19.34
CA THR A 194 -11.52 -17.86 -19.36
C THR A 194 -10.80 -18.31 -18.08
N PRO A 195 -11.40 -19.18 -17.25
CA PRO A 195 -10.72 -19.64 -16.04
C PRO A 195 -9.50 -20.50 -16.38
N ASP A 196 -8.38 -20.26 -15.69
CA ASP A 196 -7.24 -21.18 -15.73
C ASP A 196 -7.64 -22.52 -15.10
N PRO A 197 -7.26 -23.68 -15.65
CA PRO A 197 -7.52 -24.99 -15.04
C PRO A 197 -7.04 -25.13 -13.58
N LYS A 198 -6.02 -24.35 -13.18
CA LYS A 198 -5.46 -24.30 -11.82
C LYS A 198 -6.04 -23.16 -10.98
N ALA A 199 -6.92 -22.33 -11.55
CA ALA A 199 -7.52 -21.23 -10.84
C ALA A 199 -8.38 -21.72 -9.68
N THR A 200 -8.35 -20.98 -8.59
CA THR A 200 -9.10 -21.28 -7.39
C THR A 200 -9.73 -20.02 -6.83
N TYR A 201 -10.82 -20.18 -6.08
CA TYR A 201 -11.50 -19.11 -5.37
C TYR A 201 -11.94 -19.60 -3.99
N TYR A 202 -12.27 -18.67 -3.09
CA TYR A 202 -12.85 -19.01 -1.79
C TYR A 202 -14.37 -18.92 -1.89
N ASN A 203 -15.07 -19.97 -1.48
CA ASN A 203 -16.54 -19.92 -1.37
C ASN A 203 -16.95 -19.07 -0.16
N ASN A 204 -18.24 -18.73 -0.06
CA ASN A 204 -18.83 -18.09 1.12
C ASN A 204 -18.58 -18.91 2.41
N ASP A 205 -18.41 -20.23 2.28
CA ASP A 205 -18.08 -21.15 3.38
C ASP A 205 -16.61 -21.08 3.83
N GLY A 206 -15.79 -20.23 3.20
CA GLY A 206 -14.35 -20.08 3.50
C GLY A 206 -13.45 -21.17 2.88
N PHE A 207 -14.01 -22.16 2.19
CA PHE A 207 -13.22 -23.22 1.55
C PHE A 207 -12.71 -22.83 0.17
N LYS A 208 -11.45 -23.19 -0.11
CA LYS A 208 -10.82 -23.03 -1.42
C LYS A 208 -11.36 -24.08 -2.40
N LYS A 209 -11.96 -23.65 -3.50
CA LYS A 209 -12.48 -24.51 -4.57
C LYS A 209 -11.88 -24.17 -5.93
N PRO A 210 -11.81 -25.13 -6.87
CA PRO A 210 -11.47 -24.85 -8.26
C PRO A 210 -12.44 -23.83 -8.87
N LEU A 211 -11.92 -22.88 -9.62
CA LEU A 211 -12.73 -21.89 -10.34
C LEU A 211 -13.14 -22.49 -11.69
N THR A 212 -14.25 -23.22 -11.71
CA THR A 212 -14.81 -23.76 -12.96
C THR A 212 -15.53 -22.67 -13.76
N ARG A 213 -15.96 -23.00 -14.99
CA ARG A 213 -16.74 -22.07 -15.82
C ARG A 213 -18.06 -21.67 -15.16
N GLU A 214 -18.70 -22.62 -14.50
CA GLU A 214 -19.97 -22.44 -13.79
C GLU A 214 -19.77 -21.55 -12.56
N ALA A 215 -18.70 -21.78 -11.79
CA ALA A 215 -18.37 -20.95 -10.63
C ALA A 215 -18.03 -19.50 -11.05
N LEU A 216 -17.30 -19.34 -12.15
CA LEU A 216 -17.04 -18.02 -12.72
C LEU A 216 -18.35 -17.32 -13.14
N GLN A 217 -19.27 -18.05 -13.76
CA GLN A 217 -20.57 -17.50 -14.14
C GLN A 217 -21.37 -17.02 -12.92
N GLU A 218 -21.39 -17.80 -11.84
CA GLU A 218 -22.06 -17.42 -10.59
C GLU A 218 -21.47 -16.13 -10.00
N LEU A 219 -20.15 -15.97 -10.01
CA LEU A 219 -19.49 -14.74 -9.59
C LEU A 219 -19.87 -13.55 -10.48
N LEU A 220 -19.92 -13.76 -11.80
CA LEU A 220 -20.32 -12.73 -12.77
C LEU A 220 -21.78 -12.31 -12.64
N ASP A 221 -22.66 -13.18 -12.15
CA ASP A 221 -24.08 -12.85 -11.91
C ASP A 221 -24.28 -12.01 -10.64
N ARG A 222 -23.29 -11.99 -9.75
CA ARG A 222 -23.24 -11.07 -8.59
C ARG A 222 -22.71 -9.68 -8.95
N ILE A 223 -22.09 -9.52 -10.12
CA ILE A 223 -21.50 -8.26 -10.58
C ILE A 223 -22.52 -7.45 -11.40
N PRO A 224 -22.59 -6.11 -11.23
CA PRO A 224 -23.45 -5.28 -12.05
C PRO A 224 -23.02 -5.26 -13.53
N LYS A 225 -24.00 -5.28 -14.43
CA LYS A 225 -23.81 -5.27 -15.89
C LYS A 225 -24.53 -4.06 -16.48
N PHE A 226 -23.88 -3.33 -17.38
CA PHE A 226 -24.45 -2.23 -18.15
C PHE A 226 -25.31 -2.75 -19.31
N LYS A 227 -25.97 -1.82 -20.03
CA LYS A 227 -26.70 -2.15 -21.27
C LYS A 227 -25.78 -2.91 -22.24
N GLY A 228 -26.29 -4.00 -22.81
CA GLY A 228 -25.51 -4.89 -23.67
C GLY A 228 -24.62 -5.92 -22.94
N GLY A 229 -24.73 -6.02 -21.60
CA GLY A 229 -24.01 -7.03 -20.81
C GLY A 229 -22.56 -6.66 -20.50
N VAL A 230 -22.14 -5.43 -20.82
CA VAL A 230 -20.79 -4.91 -20.55
C VAL A 230 -20.56 -4.77 -19.05
N VAL A 231 -19.40 -5.18 -18.58
CA VAL A 231 -18.99 -5.03 -17.18
C VAL A 231 -17.96 -3.91 -17.08
N ARG A 232 -18.11 -3.07 -16.06
CA ARG A 232 -17.14 -2.04 -15.67
C ARG A 232 -16.31 -2.57 -14.51
N ALA A 233 -15.00 -2.41 -14.59
CA ALA A 233 -14.09 -2.76 -13.50
C ALA A 233 -12.94 -1.78 -13.39
N SER A 234 -12.38 -1.69 -12.19
CA SER A 234 -11.05 -1.12 -11.96
C SER A 234 -10.03 -2.26 -12.03
N ALA A 235 -9.04 -2.12 -12.90
CA ALA A 235 -7.97 -3.08 -13.11
C ALA A 235 -6.67 -2.55 -12.50
N SER A 236 -6.34 -3.05 -11.31
CA SER A 236 -5.06 -2.75 -10.65
C SER A 236 -3.98 -3.66 -11.21
N LYS A 237 -2.94 -3.09 -11.83
CA LYS A 237 -1.80 -3.86 -12.34
C LYS A 237 -0.95 -4.41 -11.19
N ILE A 238 -0.58 -5.67 -11.29
CA ILE A 238 0.31 -6.33 -10.34
C ILE A 238 1.76 -6.11 -10.79
N LEU A 239 2.61 -5.66 -9.87
CA LEU A 239 4.04 -5.51 -10.14
C LEU A 239 4.67 -6.88 -10.41
N LYS A 240 5.60 -6.90 -11.37
CA LYS A 240 6.46 -8.06 -11.59
C LYS A 240 7.24 -8.32 -10.29
N ASP A 241 7.24 -9.57 -9.83
CA ASP A 241 7.88 -10.03 -8.59
C ASP A 241 7.21 -9.67 -7.25
N ALA A 242 5.95 -9.19 -7.27
CA ALA A 242 5.17 -8.99 -6.05
C ALA A 242 4.84 -10.34 -5.34
N LYS A 243 5.62 -10.70 -4.32
CA LYS A 243 5.36 -11.86 -3.44
C LYS A 243 4.09 -11.61 -2.62
N GLY A 244 3.05 -12.43 -2.82
CA GLY A 244 1.76 -12.35 -2.09
C GLY A 244 0.52 -12.44 -2.97
N TYR A 245 0.67 -12.24 -4.29
CA TYR A 245 -0.41 -12.34 -5.28
C TYR A 245 -0.23 -13.51 -6.27
N THR A 246 0.78 -14.37 -6.04
CA THR A 246 0.97 -15.64 -6.74
C THR A 246 0.07 -16.77 -6.23
#